data_AF-A0A7Y4B8H6-F1
#
_entry.id   AF-A0A7Y4B8H6-F1
#
_cell.length_a   1.000
_cell.length_b   1.000
_cell.length_c   1.000
_cell.angle_alpha   90.00
_cell.angle_beta   90.00
_cell.angle_gamma   90.00
#
_symmetry.space_group_name_H-M   'P 1'
#
loop_
_entity.id
_entity.type
_entity.pdbx_description
1 polymer ?
#
loop_
_entity_poly.entity_id
_entity_poly.type
_entity_poly.pdbx_seq_one_letter_code
_entity_poly.pdbx_strand_id
1 'polypeptide(L)'
;MFFFKKYIMVIFSTNDKRRKISVKKTLTLLCLLPFTYIPSVLASDNTQFYPDLAEIHYNLGAETCKPNFRAITRDEALRFKDFIMNKLGKWSYVTLADGWIIMGPGYKGEIKKGSSDSTACYPLKADVNILKFDPVYIEEGSKQRVEWNLLNDKQNFIIPSFQLAHMMGYAWAGGSAFEKVGQDVKVWWDSNANAWKVRGNTGPCDGYRCDEKSTLIVNNFSYTMDPTSFKIDGSIVNSNKKLINTISSTAINKTSIPQQYVIDINYKTSTNWSQSNNYGFSESVAVSTAFKSPEVTGGVDKSISVTIGSTQEWGTASGGDESNTVSMQARPVVPANSALKVLLNVYRADISYPYVFDADVSYDLGFNGFMRWGGNGLLTHPKDRPTVSSTFSIGRFSGEDKSLEFQWDHRDIPGLNKTWDWNWIAKNGGSYDTRYWLGKVLAPKKARVKGMFYAEDQYTGELYFEQTSIPQEEGSEVSMEKNIKRQLEDAGLKDVKVSVKKSDSNLE
;
A
#
# COMPACT_ATOMS: atom_id res chain seq x y z
N MET A 1 -8.68 -29.97 -27.17
CA MET A 1 -8.49 -29.94 -28.64
C MET A 1 -7.26 -29.07 -28.91
N PHE A 2 -6.16 -29.73 -29.34
CA PHE A 2 -4.85 -29.25 -29.88
C PHE A 2 -4.19 -27.96 -29.30
N PHE A 3 -3.14 -28.08 -28.45
CA PHE A 3 -1.66 -28.08 -28.74
C PHE A 3 -1.10 -26.65 -28.99
N PHE A 4 -0.02 -26.12 -28.36
CA PHE A 4 1.32 -26.68 -28.10
C PHE A 4 2.10 -25.95 -26.97
N LYS A 5 3.04 -26.70 -26.36
CA LYS A 5 4.07 -26.34 -25.36
C LYS A 5 5.21 -25.44 -25.89
N LYS A 6 5.93 -24.77 -24.98
CA LYS A 6 7.41 -24.78 -24.99
C LYS A 6 7.99 -24.64 -23.56
N TYR A 7 8.62 -25.72 -23.10
CA TYR A 7 9.52 -25.76 -21.95
C TYR A 7 10.96 -25.60 -22.45
N ILE A 8 11.77 -24.85 -21.71
CA ILE A 8 13.23 -24.79 -21.88
C ILE A 8 13.85 -25.94 -21.07
N MET A 9 14.73 -26.67 -21.74
CA MET A 9 15.49 -27.84 -21.27
C MET A 9 16.90 -27.38 -20.93
N VAL A 10 17.37 -27.65 -19.71
CA VAL A 10 18.79 -27.54 -19.35
C VAL A 10 19.31 -28.95 -19.11
N ILE A 11 20.33 -29.32 -19.89
CA ILE A 11 21.07 -30.57 -19.83
C ILE A 11 22.29 -30.35 -18.94
N PHE A 12 22.52 -31.21 -17.95
CA PHE A 12 23.87 -31.55 -17.50
C PHE A 12 24.00 -33.06 -17.26
N SER A 13 25.16 -33.56 -17.65
CA SER A 13 25.52 -34.95 -17.92
C SER A 13 26.13 -35.65 -16.70
N THR A 14 25.76 -36.94 -16.54
CA THR A 14 26.55 -38.10 -16.06
C THR A 14 27.36 -38.00 -14.75
N ASN A 15 27.07 -38.87 -13.77
CA ASN A 15 27.75 -40.17 -13.70
C ASN A 15 27.18 -41.15 -12.65
N ASP A 16 27.36 -42.43 -13.01
CA ASP A 16 26.94 -43.70 -12.44
C ASP A 16 27.55 -44.03 -11.06
N LYS A 17 26.78 -44.69 -10.18
CA LYS A 17 27.16 -45.99 -9.58
C LYS A 17 26.06 -46.62 -8.70
N ARG A 18 25.60 -47.78 -9.20
CA ARG A 18 24.74 -48.78 -8.57
C ARG A 18 25.28 -49.31 -7.24
N ARG A 19 24.39 -49.63 -6.29
CA ARG A 19 24.44 -50.86 -5.47
C ARG A 19 23.04 -51.45 -5.24
N LYS A 20 22.82 -52.64 -5.78
CA LYS A 20 21.72 -53.58 -5.52
C LYS A 20 22.03 -54.39 -4.26
N ILE A 21 21.08 -54.57 -3.34
CA ILE A 21 20.96 -55.73 -2.43
C ILE A 21 19.45 -55.94 -2.17
N SER A 22 18.80 -56.86 -2.89
CA SER A 22 18.45 -58.24 -2.50
C SER A 22 17.29 -58.34 -1.49
N VAL A 23 16.11 -58.62 -2.03
CA VAL A 23 14.88 -59.00 -1.33
C VAL A 23 15.00 -60.44 -0.84
N LYS A 24 14.79 -60.69 0.46
CA LYS A 24 14.46 -62.02 1.00
C LYS A 24 13.10 -61.95 1.68
N LYS A 25 12.17 -62.75 1.17
CA LYS A 25 10.90 -63.12 1.80
C LYS A 25 11.19 -64.10 2.94
N THR A 26 10.61 -63.86 4.12
CA THR A 26 10.29 -64.92 5.08
C THR A 26 8.97 -64.60 5.79
N LEU A 27 8.30 -65.69 6.13
CA LEU A 27 6.88 -65.89 6.36
C LEU A 27 6.51 -65.66 7.84
N THR A 28 5.40 -64.94 8.05
CA THR A 28 4.37 -65.04 9.11
C THR A 28 4.75 -65.31 10.57
N LEU A 29 4.40 -64.37 11.46
CA LEU A 29 3.76 -64.69 12.74
C LEU A 29 2.75 -63.60 13.12
N LEU A 30 1.48 -63.98 13.16
CA LEU A 30 0.33 -63.16 13.57
C LEU A 30 0.35 -63.07 15.10
N CYS A 31 0.62 -61.89 15.66
CA CYS A 31 0.34 -61.58 17.07
C CYS A 31 -0.69 -60.44 17.11
N LEU A 32 -1.91 -60.80 17.52
CA LEU A 32 -2.97 -59.88 17.91
C LEU A 32 -2.51 -59.10 19.16
N LEU A 33 -2.36 -57.79 19.04
CA LEU A 33 -2.26 -56.86 20.18
C LEU A 33 -3.29 -55.74 20.00
N PRO A 34 -3.89 -55.26 21.11
CA PRO A 34 -5.10 -54.46 21.09
C PRO A 34 -4.83 -53.07 20.50
N PHE A 35 -5.82 -52.56 19.77
CA PHE A 35 -5.94 -51.17 19.36
C PHE A 35 -5.85 -50.26 20.60
N THR A 36 -4.65 -49.83 20.95
CA THR A 36 -4.47 -48.61 21.74
C THR A 36 -4.71 -47.46 20.77
N TYR A 37 -5.86 -46.80 20.94
CA TYR A 37 -6.10 -45.45 20.43
C TYR A 37 -4.90 -44.60 20.81
N ILE A 38 -4.04 -44.28 19.84
CA ILE A 38 -3.10 -43.17 19.98
C ILE A 38 -3.93 -41.94 19.62
N PRO A 39 -4.28 -41.05 20.56
CA PRO A 39 -4.79 -39.76 20.16
C PRO A 39 -3.66 -39.10 19.36
N SER A 40 -3.90 -38.92 18.06
CA SER A 40 -3.07 -38.07 17.22
C SER A 40 -3.16 -36.66 17.80
N VAL A 41 -2.21 -36.32 18.67
CA VAL A 41 -1.92 -34.94 19.04
C VAL A 41 -1.45 -34.28 17.74
N LEU A 42 -2.40 -33.68 17.02
CA LEU A 42 -2.07 -32.58 16.15
C LEU A 42 -1.59 -31.47 17.09
N ALA A 43 -0.29 -31.45 17.34
CA ALA A 43 0.40 -30.30 17.86
C ALA A 43 0.18 -29.18 16.83
N SER A 44 -0.87 -28.41 17.06
CA SER A 44 -1.05 -27.12 16.42
C SER A 44 0.05 -26.23 16.98
N ASP A 45 1.13 -26.04 16.22
CA ASP A 45 2.17 -25.03 16.42
C ASP A 45 1.60 -23.60 16.27
N ASN A 46 0.52 -23.30 16.98
CA ASN A 46 0.03 -21.95 17.16
C ASN A 46 0.14 -21.64 18.65
N THR A 47 1.30 -21.09 19.02
CA THR A 47 1.66 -20.70 20.39
C THR A 47 0.83 -19.52 20.92
N GLN A 48 -0.04 -18.94 20.09
CA GLN A 48 -0.81 -17.74 20.39
C GLN A 48 -2.05 -18.07 21.23
N PHE A 49 -2.17 -17.39 22.38
CA PHE A 49 -3.29 -17.56 23.29
C PHE A 49 -3.78 -16.18 23.73
N TYR A 50 -5.03 -15.88 23.42
CA TYR A 50 -5.64 -14.59 23.72
C TYR A 50 -6.64 -14.74 24.88
N PRO A 51 -6.29 -14.25 26.07
CA PRO A 51 -7.04 -14.59 27.27
C PRO A 51 -8.49 -14.08 27.25
N ASP A 52 -8.79 -13.01 26.49
CA ASP A 52 -10.15 -12.47 26.33
C ASP A 52 -11.16 -13.48 25.79
N LEU A 53 -10.70 -14.39 24.92
CA LEU A 53 -11.50 -15.44 24.30
C LEU A 53 -11.67 -16.70 25.18
N ALA A 54 -11.00 -16.78 26.33
CA ALA A 54 -11.15 -17.90 27.25
C ALA A 54 -12.56 -17.94 27.85
N GLU A 55 -13.17 -19.12 27.91
CA GLU A 55 -14.50 -19.35 28.48
C GLU A 55 -14.43 -20.36 29.61
N ILE A 56 -15.33 -20.25 30.59
CA ILE A 56 -15.53 -21.29 31.59
C ILE A 56 -16.78 -22.08 31.20
N HIS A 57 -16.59 -23.36 30.88
CA HIS A 57 -17.67 -24.27 30.54
C HIS A 57 -18.02 -25.08 31.78
N TYR A 58 -19.16 -24.76 32.39
CA TYR A 58 -19.61 -25.37 33.64
C TYR A 58 -20.34 -26.70 33.40
N ASN A 59 -20.09 -27.68 34.28
CA ASN A 59 -20.84 -28.94 34.39
C ASN A 59 -20.88 -29.80 33.11
N LEU A 60 -19.81 -29.78 32.31
CA LEU A 60 -19.66 -30.66 31.13
C LEU A 60 -18.78 -31.88 31.42
N GLY A 61 -18.16 -31.93 32.60
CA GLY A 61 -17.17 -32.95 32.97
C GLY A 61 -15.74 -32.41 32.84
N ALA A 62 -14.82 -33.11 33.50
CA ALA A 62 -13.40 -32.80 33.48
C ALA A 62 -12.84 -32.80 32.05
N GLU A 63 -12.06 -31.78 31.73
CA GLU A 63 -11.42 -31.58 30.41
C GLU A 63 -12.39 -31.54 29.23
N THR A 64 -13.69 -31.38 29.50
CA THR A 64 -14.74 -31.38 28.48
C THR A 64 -15.16 -29.96 28.17
N CYS A 65 -15.09 -29.59 26.89
CA CYS A 65 -15.52 -28.29 26.38
C CYS A 65 -16.65 -28.46 25.36
N LYS A 66 -17.38 -27.37 25.10
CA LYS A 66 -18.35 -27.32 23.99
C LYS A 66 -17.66 -27.61 22.64
N PRO A 67 -18.41 -28.06 21.61
CA PRO A 67 -17.86 -28.24 20.27
C PRO A 67 -17.10 -27.01 19.79
N ASN A 68 -15.97 -27.22 19.09
CA ASN A 68 -15.04 -26.19 18.62
C ASN A 68 -14.17 -25.52 19.70
N PHE A 69 -14.12 -26.08 20.92
CA PHE A 69 -13.22 -25.63 21.98
C PHE A 69 -12.31 -26.76 22.46
N ARG A 70 -11.16 -26.39 23.03
CA ARG A 70 -10.24 -27.28 23.75
C ARG A 70 -10.04 -26.79 25.18
N ALA A 71 -9.63 -27.70 26.07
CA ALA A 71 -9.18 -27.31 27.40
C ALA A 71 -7.93 -26.41 27.31
N ILE A 72 -7.86 -25.41 28.18
CA ILE A 72 -6.69 -24.53 28.32
C ILE A 72 -5.57 -25.31 28.98
N THR A 73 -4.35 -25.19 28.46
CA THR A 73 -3.17 -25.86 29.01
C THR A 73 -2.66 -25.15 30.26
N ARG A 74 -1.87 -25.86 31.08
CA ARG A 74 -1.21 -25.26 32.25
C ARG A 74 -0.35 -24.05 31.88
N ASP A 75 0.41 -24.12 30.78
CA ASP A 75 1.37 -23.06 30.43
C ASP A 75 0.66 -21.80 29.94
N GLU A 76 -0.43 -21.95 29.19
CA GLU A 76 -1.32 -20.82 28.84
C GLU A 76 -1.93 -20.19 30.09
N ALA A 77 -2.39 -21.03 31.03
CA ALA A 77 -2.96 -20.55 32.28
C ALA A 77 -1.94 -19.87 33.19
N LEU A 78 -0.67 -20.29 33.18
CA LEU A 78 0.40 -19.62 33.91
C LEU A 78 0.73 -18.25 33.32
N ARG A 79 0.79 -18.12 31.99
CA ARG A 79 1.04 -16.85 31.31
C ARG A 79 -0.06 -15.82 31.60
N PHE A 80 -1.31 -16.26 31.67
CA PHE A 80 -2.48 -15.39 31.86
C PHE A 80 -3.30 -15.72 33.11
N LYS A 81 -2.59 -16.06 34.19
CA LYS A 81 -3.18 -16.54 35.45
C LYS A 81 -4.27 -15.62 35.95
N ASP A 82 -3.96 -14.33 36.05
CA ASP A 82 -4.88 -13.36 36.62
C ASP A 82 -6.14 -13.18 35.76
N PHE A 83 -6.02 -13.33 34.44
CA PHE A 83 -7.16 -13.18 33.55
C PHE A 83 -8.16 -14.32 33.68
N ILE A 84 -7.66 -15.56 33.70
CA ILE A 84 -8.50 -16.76 33.86
C ILE A 84 -9.07 -16.80 35.27
N MET A 85 -8.25 -16.52 36.29
CA MET A 85 -8.67 -16.42 37.68
C MET A 85 -9.81 -15.41 37.87
N ASN A 86 -9.75 -14.26 37.21
CA ASN A 86 -10.78 -13.21 37.26
C ASN A 86 -12.08 -13.57 36.51
N LYS A 87 -12.17 -14.75 35.89
CA LYS A 87 -13.44 -15.31 35.38
C LYS A 87 -14.10 -16.29 36.37
N LEU A 88 -13.44 -16.59 37.49
CA LEU A 88 -13.90 -17.54 38.50
C LEU A 88 -14.52 -16.84 39.71
N GLY A 89 -15.40 -17.56 40.40
CA GLY A 89 -15.84 -17.18 41.75
C GLY A 89 -14.71 -17.26 42.77
N LYS A 90 -14.84 -16.56 43.90
CA LYS A 90 -13.79 -16.38 44.92
C LYS A 90 -13.13 -17.70 45.34
N TRP A 91 -13.91 -18.74 45.58
CA TRP A 91 -13.45 -20.06 46.03
C TRP A 91 -13.74 -21.16 44.99
N SER A 92 -13.98 -20.80 43.73
CA SER A 92 -14.22 -21.75 42.65
C SER A 92 -12.91 -22.29 42.10
N TYR A 93 -12.96 -23.41 41.38
CA TYR A 93 -11.83 -23.91 40.62
C TYR A 93 -12.35 -24.70 39.41
N VAL A 94 -11.55 -24.72 38.35
CA VAL A 94 -11.91 -25.34 37.08
C VAL A 94 -10.75 -26.17 36.56
N THR A 95 -11.08 -27.22 35.82
CA THR A 95 -10.14 -28.11 35.16
C THR A 95 -9.48 -27.41 33.98
N LEU A 96 -8.19 -27.66 33.84
CA LEU A 96 -7.32 -27.36 32.71
C LEU A 96 -6.95 -28.70 32.05
N ALA A 97 -6.32 -28.66 30.87
CA ALA A 97 -5.83 -29.86 30.21
C ALA A 97 -4.84 -30.65 31.10
N ASP A 98 -4.78 -31.96 30.88
CA ASP A 98 -3.82 -32.88 31.51
C ASP A 98 -3.95 -32.97 33.04
N GLY A 99 -5.17 -32.95 33.58
CA GLY A 99 -5.47 -33.14 34.99
C GLY A 99 -4.95 -32.02 35.91
N TRP A 100 -4.89 -30.79 35.38
CA TRP A 100 -4.56 -29.59 36.15
C TRP A 100 -5.84 -28.83 36.50
N ILE A 101 -5.79 -28.00 37.54
CA ILE A 101 -6.85 -27.05 37.88
C ILE A 101 -6.25 -25.67 38.07
N ILE A 102 -7.06 -24.63 37.82
CA ILE A 102 -6.80 -23.26 38.30
C ILE A 102 -7.88 -22.88 39.30
N MET A 103 -7.46 -22.34 40.43
CA MET A 103 -8.34 -21.94 41.52
C MET A 103 -8.63 -20.42 41.48
N GLY A 104 -9.75 -20.02 42.06
CA GLY A 104 -10.21 -18.64 42.09
C GLY A 104 -9.36 -17.72 42.98
N PRO A 105 -9.68 -16.42 43.04
CA PRO A 105 -8.84 -15.42 43.70
C PRO A 105 -8.69 -15.61 45.22
N GLY A 106 -9.63 -16.28 45.89
CA GLY A 106 -9.49 -16.68 47.29
C GLY A 106 -8.33 -17.65 47.53
N TYR A 107 -8.00 -18.47 46.53
CA TYR A 107 -6.83 -19.34 46.51
C TYR A 107 -5.63 -18.73 45.77
N LYS A 108 -5.64 -17.42 45.52
CA LYS A 108 -4.57 -16.67 44.84
C LYS A 108 -4.22 -17.18 43.42
N GLY A 109 -5.17 -17.85 42.76
CA GLY A 109 -4.92 -18.38 41.43
C GLY A 109 -4.05 -19.63 41.42
N GLU A 110 -3.99 -20.40 42.51
CA GLU A 110 -3.15 -21.60 42.58
C GLU A 110 -3.46 -22.55 41.41
N ILE A 111 -2.41 -23.01 40.72
CA ILE A 111 -2.48 -24.01 39.65
C ILE A 111 -1.81 -25.29 40.16
N LYS A 112 -2.59 -26.37 40.29
CA LYS A 112 -2.12 -27.67 40.81
C LYS A 112 -2.83 -28.84 40.13
N LYS A 113 -2.39 -30.06 40.42
CA LYS A 113 -3.07 -31.28 39.96
C LYS A 113 -4.43 -31.42 40.65
N GLY A 114 -5.45 -31.80 39.87
CA GLY A 114 -6.82 -31.94 40.35
C GLY A 114 -7.80 -32.13 39.21
N SER A 115 -9.09 -32.19 39.55
CA SER A 115 -10.19 -32.31 38.60
C SER A 115 -11.43 -31.61 39.15
N SER A 116 -12.30 -31.16 38.25
CA SER A 116 -13.57 -30.47 38.47
C SER A 116 -14.49 -30.75 37.28
N ASP A 117 -15.80 -30.75 37.50
CA ASP A 117 -16.80 -30.92 36.43
C ASP A 117 -16.95 -29.70 35.51
N SER A 118 -16.21 -28.62 35.80
CA SER A 118 -16.14 -27.41 35.00
C SER A 118 -14.74 -27.23 34.43
N THR A 119 -14.64 -26.82 33.17
CA THR A 119 -13.36 -26.74 32.43
C THR A 119 -13.15 -25.32 31.90
N ALA A 120 -11.91 -24.82 31.98
CA ALA A 120 -11.51 -23.60 31.27
C ALA A 120 -11.16 -23.96 29.82
N CYS A 121 -11.84 -23.31 28.88
CA CYS A 121 -11.87 -23.70 27.49
C CYS A 121 -11.44 -22.53 26.58
N TYR A 122 -10.83 -22.86 25.45
CA TYR A 122 -10.38 -21.93 24.44
C TYR A 122 -10.82 -22.39 23.04
N PRO A 123 -11.27 -21.49 22.15
CA PRO A 123 -11.71 -21.88 20.81
C PRO A 123 -10.58 -22.50 20.00
N LEU A 124 -10.88 -23.56 19.24
CA LEU A 124 -9.94 -24.20 18.31
C LEU A 124 -9.58 -23.29 17.13
N LYS A 125 -10.50 -22.39 16.76
CA LYS A 125 -10.31 -21.37 15.72
C LYS A 125 -10.69 -20.02 16.30
N ALA A 126 -9.69 -19.24 16.70
CA ALA A 126 -9.87 -17.87 17.16
C ALA A 126 -9.75 -16.91 15.97
N ASP A 127 -10.81 -16.16 15.67
CA ASP A 127 -10.69 -14.98 14.81
C ASP A 127 -10.37 -13.77 15.68
N VAL A 128 -9.15 -13.26 15.52
CA VAL A 128 -8.57 -12.20 16.34
C VAL A 128 -8.18 -10.98 15.53
N ASN A 129 -8.34 -11.01 14.21
CA ASN A 129 -7.87 -9.94 13.36
C ASN A 129 -8.79 -8.73 13.47
N ILE A 130 -8.20 -7.53 13.50
CA ILE A 130 -8.95 -6.28 13.34
C ILE A 130 -9.77 -6.36 12.04
N LEU A 131 -11.05 -5.94 12.11
CA LEU A 131 -11.93 -5.97 10.96
C LEU A 131 -11.42 -4.98 9.90
N LYS A 132 -11.39 -5.41 8.63
CA LYS A 132 -10.98 -4.55 7.51
C LYS A 132 -12.20 -3.83 6.95
N PHE A 133 -12.03 -2.57 6.59
CA PHE A 133 -13.04 -1.73 5.98
C PHE A 133 -12.51 -1.09 4.70
N ASP A 134 -13.42 -0.75 3.81
CA ASP A 134 -13.11 -0.03 2.58
C ASP A 134 -12.51 1.35 2.88
N PRO A 135 -11.66 1.88 1.98
CA PRO A 135 -11.13 3.22 2.11
C PRO A 135 -12.23 4.28 2.23
N VAL A 136 -11.99 5.27 3.08
CA VAL A 136 -12.83 6.46 3.22
C VAL A 136 -12.28 7.53 2.30
N TYR A 137 -13.09 7.91 1.31
CA TYR A 137 -12.72 8.93 0.34
C TYR A 137 -13.11 10.32 0.83
N ILE A 138 -12.17 11.26 0.72
CA ILE A 138 -12.32 12.65 1.11
C ILE A 138 -12.34 13.49 -0.18
N GLU A 139 -13.37 14.33 -0.31
CA GLU A 139 -13.49 15.23 -1.45
C GLU A 139 -12.35 16.25 -1.50
N GLU A 140 -11.99 16.63 -2.72
CA GLU A 140 -10.93 17.59 -3.00
C GLU A 140 -11.23 18.99 -2.43
N GLY A 141 -10.19 19.78 -2.22
CA GLY A 141 -10.30 21.14 -1.70
C GLY A 141 -8.94 21.71 -1.31
N SER A 142 -8.92 22.79 -0.54
CA SER A 142 -7.69 23.21 0.14
C SER A 142 -7.28 22.18 1.20
N LYS A 143 -6.01 22.19 1.62
CA LYS A 143 -5.52 21.32 2.69
C LYS A 143 -6.40 21.38 3.94
N GLN A 144 -6.73 22.58 4.42
CA GLN A 144 -7.58 22.74 5.60
C GLN A 144 -9.00 22.19 5.37
N ARG A 145 -9.53 22.27 4.14
CA ARG A 145 -10.85 21.72 3.81
C ARG A 145 -10.83 20.20 3.77
N VAL A 146 -9.79 19.57 3.22
CA VAL A 146 -9.59 18.12 3.23
C VAL A 146 -9.51 17.60 4.67
N GLU A 147 -8.67 18.21 5.50
CA GLU A 147 -8.56 17.86 6.93
C GLU A 147 -9.90 18.07 7.66
N TRP A 148 -10.56 19.23 7.46
CA TRP A 148 -11.87 19.51 8.06
C TRP A 148 -12.94 18.47 7.67
N ASN A 149 -13.00 18.10 6.38
CA ASN A 149 -13.98 17.13 5.86
C ASN A 149 -13.78 15.76 6.51
N LEU A 150 -12.53 15.28 6.63
CA LEU A 150 -12.22 14.05 7.34
C LEU A 150 -12.66 14.12 8.80
N LEU A 151 -12.29 15.18 9.50
CA LEU A 151 -12.51 15.31 10.95
C LEU A 151 -13.97 15.60 11.32
N ASN A 152 -14.77 16.09 10.37
CA ASN A 152 -16.22 16.28 10.53
C ASN A 152 -17.04 15.08 10.03
N ASP A 153 -16.42 14.02 9.52
CA ASP A 153 -17.12 12.80 9.17
C ASP A 153 -17.59 12.07 10.43
N LYS A 154 -18.90 12.10 10.65
CA LYS A 154 -19.54 11.46 11.81
C LYS A 154 -19.31 9.95 11.84
N GLN A 155 -19.43 9.28 10.71
CA GLN A 155 -19.50 7.82 10.65
C GLN A 155 -18.11 7.18 10.51
N ASN A 156 -17.18 7.87 9.87
CA ASN A 156 -15.87 7.32 9.54
C ASN A 156 -14.71 7.89 10.36
N PHE A 157 -14.92 9.00 11.09
CA PHE A 157 -13.90 9.56 11.98
C PHE A 157 -14.42 9.75 13.41
N ILE A 158 -15.46 10.57 13.62
CA ILE A 158 -15.89 10.99 14.96
C ILE A 158 -16.36 9.81 15.79
N ILE A 159 -17.44 9.12 15.38
CA ILE A 159 -18.01 8.04 16.19
C ILE A 159 -16.97 6.93 16.43
N PRO A 160 -16.23 6.44 15.41
CA PRO A 160 -15.19 5.44 15.65
C PRO A 160 -14.13 5.86 16.67
N SER A 161 -13.61 7.09 16.56
CA SER A 161 -12.55 7.57 17.44
C SER A 161 -13.06 7.74 18.88
N PHE A 162 -14.25 8.31 19.06
CA PHE A 162 -14.85 8.44 20.40
C PHE A 162 -15.26 7.10 21.01
N GLN A 163 -15.72 6.13 20.19
CA GLN A 163 -15.98 4.77 20.67
C GLN A 163 -14.70 4.09 21.15
N LEU A 164 -13.62 4.19 20.37
CA LEU A 164 -12.32 3.69 20.81
C LEU A 164 -11.87 4.35 22.12
N ALA A 165 -11.96 5.68 22.24
CA ALA A 165 -11.66 6.40 23.48
C ALA A 165 -12.49 5.88 24.67
N HIS A 166 -13.79 5.70 24.46
CA HIS A 166 -14.69 5.16 25.48
C HIS A 166 -14.27 3.76 25.92
N MET A 167 -13.99 2.86 24.98
CA MET A 167 -13.55 1.48 25.27
C MET A 167 -12.22 1.44 26.01
N MET A 168 -11.28 2.32 25.66
CA MET A 168 -10.01 2.50 26.37
C MET A 168 -10.20 3.06 27.80
N GLY A 169 -11.35 3.67 28.09
CA GLY A 169 -11.73 4.11 29.42
C GLY A 169 -11.67 5.61 29.65
N TYR A 170 -11.48 6.41 28.60
CA TYR A 170 -11.60 7.87 28.67
C TYR A 170 -13.02 8.26 29.05
N ALA A 171 -13.16 9.16 30.02
CA ALA A 171 -14.45 9.62 30.51
C ALA A 171 -15.08 10.66 29.58
N TRP A 172 -16.41 10.75 29.58
CA TRP A 172 -17.17 11.79 28.88
C TRP A 172 -16.78 11.96 27.40
N ALA A 173 -16.75 10.85 26.68
CA ALA A 173 -16.45 10.75 25.26
C ALA A 173 -17.65 11.18 24.36
N GLY A 174 -18.18 12.38 24.59
CA GLY A 174 -19.35 12.92 23.88
C GLY A 174 -19.79 14.28 24.45
N GLY A 175 -20.70 14.96 23.77
CA GLY A 175 -21.29 16.22 24.20
C GLY A 175 -22.33 16.07 25.31
N SER A 176 -22.78 17.21 25.86
CA SER A 176 -23.80 17.22 26.91
C SER A 176 -25.23 17.06 26.36
N ALA A 177 -25.48 17.34 25.08
CA ALA A 177 -26.84 17.38 24.54
C ALA A 177 -27.43 16.00 24.18
N PHE A 178 -26.61 14.94 24.07
CA PHE A 178 -27.07 13.59 23.73
C PHE A 178 -26.35 12.52 24.55
N GLU A 179 -27.02 11.39 24.74
CA GLU A 179 -26.55 10.29 25.60
C GLU A 179 -25.53 9.36 24.92
N LYS A 180 -25.39 9.42 23.58
CA LYS A 180 -24.55 8.48 22.84
C LYS A 180 -23.12 9.01 22.65
N VAL A 181 -22.15 8.11 22.81
CA VAL A 181 -20.72 8.36 22.57
C VAL A 181 -20.50 8.95 21.17
N GLY A 182 -19.66 10.00 21.08
CA GLY A 182 -19.32 10.67 19.83
C GLY A 182 -20.39 11.59 19.24
N GLN A 183 -21.52 11.82 19.93
CA GLN A 183 -22.52 12.81 19.53
C GLN A 183 -22.27 14.19 20.15
N ASP A 184 -22.86 15.24 19.56
CA ASP A 184 -22.71 16.64 19.99
C ASP A 184 -21.25 17.05 20.21
N VAL A 185 -20.44 16.83 19.17
CA VAL A 185 -19.03 17.21 19.16
C VAL A 185 -18.81 18.46 18.31
N LYS A 186 -17.79 19.21 18.67
CA LYS A 186 -17.25 20.28 17.85
C LYS A 186 -15.83 19.93 17.38
N VAL A 187 -15.52 20.36 16.17
CA VAL A 187 -14.20 20.30 15.55
C VAL A 187 -13.69 21.73 15.43
N TRP A 188 -12.46 22.01 15.83
CA TRP A 188 -11.85 23.33 15.63
C TRP A 188 -10.33 23.23 15.50
N TRP A 189 -9.74 24.20 14.82
CA TRP A 189 -8.29 24.35 14.75
C TRP A 189 -7.79 25.09 16.00
N ASP A 190 -6.79 24.53 16.67
CA ASP A 190 -6.08 25.18 17.77
C ASP A 190 -4.70 25.64 17.29
N SER A 191 -4.57 26.95 17.05
CA SER A 191 -3.34 27.56 16.56
C SER A 191 -2.17 27.45 17.53
N ASN A 192 -2.43 27.37 18.84
CA ASN A 192 -1.36 27.28 19.85
C ASN A 192 -0.76 25.88 19.89
N ALA A 193 -1.59 24.85 19.65
CA ALA A 193 -1.16 23.46 19.59
C ALA A 193 -0.73 23.01 18.19
N ASN A 194 -0.94 23.85 17.16
CA ASN A 194 -0.79 23.49 15.75
C ASN A 194 -1.50 22.16 15.42
N ALA A 195 -2.74 22.03 15.90
CA ALA A 195 -3.49 20.78 15.85
C ALA A 195 -4.99 21.03 15.73
N TRP A 196 -5.69 20.10 15.08
CA TRP A 196 -7.13 20.01 15.18
C TRP A 196 -7.53 19.42 16.53
N LYS A 197 -8.60 19.94 17.11
CA LYS A 197 -9.22 19.39 18.31
C LYS A 197 -10.65 18.99 18.01
N VAL A 198 -11.03 17.81 18.52
CA VAL A 198 -12.42 17.32 18.48
C VAL A 198 -12.84 16.98 19.89
N ARG A 199 -13.93 17.59 20.37
CA ARG A 199 -14.40 17.43 21.75
C ARG A 199 -15.92 17.54 21.81
N GLY A 200 -16.53 16.83 22.75
CA GLY A 200 -17.93 17.05 23.11
C GLY A 200 -18.20 18.52 23.46
N ASN A 201 -19.34 19.04 23.04
CA ASN A 201 -19.79 20.37 23.45
C ASN A 201 -20.08 20.36 24.95
N THR A 202 -19.81 21.52 25.55
CA THR A 202 -20.09 21.80 26.95
C THR A 202 -21.48 22.40 27.07
N GLY A 203 -22.18 22.00 28.11
CA GLY A 203 -23.51 22.47 28.49
C GLY A 203 -23.90 21.84 29.82
N PRO A 204 -25.09 22.13 30.36
CA PRO A 204 -25.60 21.47 31.56
C PRO A 204 -25.42 19.95 31.43
N CYS A 205 -24.78 19.33 32.43
CA CYS A 205 -24.54 17.90 32.46
C CYS A 205 -24.60 17.39 33.89
N ASP A 206 -24.97 16.12 34.02
CA ASP A 206 -24.98 15.42 35.29
C ASP A 206 -23.86 14.38 35.33
N GLY A 207 -23.22 14.26 36.49
CA GLY A 207 -22.19 13.28 36.77
C GLY A 207 -20.84 13.90 37.14
N TYR A 208 -20.02 13.08 37.81
CA TYR A 208 -18.74 13.53 38.35
C TYR A 208 -17.77 13.99 37.24
N ARG A 209 -17.31 15.25 37.33
CA ARG A 209 -16.40 15.90 36.36
C ARG A 209 -16.95 15.88 34.93
N CYS A 210 -18.26 16.01 34.75
CA CYS A 210 -18.89 15.94 33.43
C CYS A 210 -18.48 17.08 32.50
N ASP A 211 -18.00 18.19 33.02
CA ASP A 211 -17.43 19.32 32.29
C ASP A 211 -16.04 19.04 31.69
N GLU A 212 -15.31 18.08 32.25
CA GLU A 212 -13.99 17.64 31.78
C GLU A 212 -14.09 16.61 30.64
N LYS A 213 -14.65 17.04 29.52
CA LYS A 213 -14.85 16.21 28.31
C LYS A 213 -13.52 15.75 27.70
N SER A 214 -13.43 14.46 27.34
CA SER A 214 -12.29 13.93 26.60
C SER A 214 -12.17 14.57 25.22
N THR A 215 -10.93 14.84 24.81
CA THR A 215 -10.57 15.58 23.61
C THR A 215 -9.70 14.70 22.72
N LEU A 216 -10.07 14.60 21.45
CA LEU A 216 -9.20 14.09 20.40
C LEU A 216 -8.32 15.24 19.90
N ILE A 217 -7.04 14.96 19.70
CA ILE A 217 -6.05 15.92 19.18
C ILE A 217 -5.48 15.31 17.90
N VAL A 218 -5.63 15.97 16.76
CA VAL A 218 -5.20 15.43 15.47
C VAL A 218 -4.22 16.36 14.80
N ASN A 219 -3.04 15.86 14.46
CA ASN A 219 -1.98 16.63 13.85
C ASN A 219 -1.05 15.75 12.99
N ASN A 220 0.07 16.33 12.54
CA ASN A 220 1.10 15.62 11.79
C ASN A 220 0.54 14.87 10.56
N PHE A 221 -0.31 15.58 9.81
CA PHE A 221 -0.87 15.09 8.55
C PHE A 221 0.23 14.95 7.50
N SER A 222 0.21 13.83 6.79
CA SER A 222 1.06 13.57 5.64
C SER A 222 0.24 12.89 4.55
N TYR A 223 0.52 13.26 3.31
CA TYR A 223 -0.23 12.86 2.13
C TYR A 223 0.74 12.27 1.11
N THR A 224 0.50 11.03 0.69
CA THR A 224 1.34 10.35 -0.30
C THR A 224 0.49 9.92 -1.48
N MET A 225 0.92 10.25 -2.70
CA MET A 225 0.23 9.80 -3.91
C MET A 225 0.16 8.27 -3.93
N ASP A 226 -1.02 7.72 -4.24
CA ASP A 226 -1.20 6.31 -4.64
C ASP A 226 -1.09 6.23 -6.17
N PRO A 227 0.05 5.77 -6.73
CA PRO A 227 0.25 5.73 -8.18
C PRO A 227 -0.75 4.84 -8.92
N THR A 228 -1.29 3.82 -8.23
CA THR A 228 -2.21 2.85 -8.83
C THR A 228 -3.64 3.40 -8.99
N SER A 229 -3.95 4.49 -8.28
CA SER A 229 -5.24 5.17 -8.36
C SER A 229 -5.33 6.18 -9.51
N PHE A 230 -4.21 6.50 -10.16
CA PHE A 230 -4.17 7.50 -11.23
C PHE A 230 -4.98 7.04 -12.44
N LYS A 231 -5.90 7.89 -12.89
CA LYS A 231 -6.72 7.65 -14.07
C LYS A 231 -7.08 8.95 -14.78
N ILE A 232 -7.37 8.81 -16.06
CA ILE A 232 -7.94 9.87 -16.89
C ILE A 232 -9.42 10.00 -16.53
N ASP A 233 -9.84 11.19 -16.12
CA ASP A 233 -11.20 11.46 -15.63
C ASP A 233 -11.95 12.43 -16.56
N GLY A 234 -12.06 12.02 -17.83
CA GLY A 234 -12.73 12.79 -18.87
C GLY A 234 -12.16 12.54 -20.26
N SER A 235 -12.45 13.46 -21.18
CA SER A 235 -12.05 13.33 -22.58
C SER A 235 -10.57 13.67 -22.80
N ILE A 236 -9.93 12.88 -23.65
CA ILE A 236 -8.58 13.15 -24.14
C ILE A 236 -8.70 14.08 -25.35
N VAL A 237 -7.97 15.18 -25.33
CA VAL A 237 -7.78 16.07 -26.48
C VAL A 237 -6.39 15.80 -27.03
N ASN A 238 -6.28 15.61 -28.35
CA ASN A 238 -4.98 15.49 -29.01
C ASN A 238 -4.99 16.27 -30.32
N SER A 239 -3.81 16.74 -30.76
CA SER A 239 -3.65 17.41 -32.05
C SER A 239 -3.52 16.46 -33.23
N ASN A 240 -3.52 15.15 -32.97
CA ASN A 240 -3.08 14.11 -33.89
C ASN A 240 -1.63 14.35 -34.39
N LYS A 241 -1.15 13.45 -35.25
CA LYS A 241 0.17 13.54 -35.87
C LYS A 241 0.24 14.76 -36.82
N LYS A 242 1.02 15.78 -36.44
CA LYS A 242 1.29 16.95 -37.29
C LYS A 242 2.70 16.89 -37.87
N LEU A 243 2.82 16.89 -39.20
CA LEU A 243 4.11 17.03 -39.88
C LEU A 243 4.65 18.45 -39.67
N ILE A 244 5.83 18.57 -39.06
CA ILE A 244 6.50 19.84 -38.80
C ILE A 244 7.52 20.14 -39.89
N ASN A 245 8.30 19.13 -40.29
CA ASN A 245 9.32 19.28 -41.32
C ASN A 245 9.57 17.95 -42.05
N THR A 246 10.04 18.01 -43.28
CA THR A 246 10.58 16.87 -44.03
C THR A 246 12.03 17.17 -44.33
N ILE A 247 12.92 16.50 -43.60
CA ILE A 247 14.36 16.59 -43.83
C ILE A 247 14.67 15.94 -45.17
N SER A 248 15.41 16.62 -46.03
CA SER A 248 15.76 16.10 -47.35
C SER A 248 17.24 16.31 -47.64
N SER A 249 17.93 15.23 -48.01
CA SER A 249 19.30 15.29 -48.54
C SER A 249 19.46 14.32 -49.70
N THR A 250 20.48 14.47 -50.54
CA THR A 250 20.64 13.66 -51.76
C THR A 250 21.92 12.85 -51.71
N ALA A 251 21.82 11.52 -51.87
CA ALA A 251 22.95 10.63 -52.11
C ALA A 251 23.14 10.48 -53.64
N ILE A 252 24.34 10.80 -54.13
CA ILE A 252 24.63 10.87 -55.58
C ILE A 252 25.71 9.84 -55.93
N ASN A 253 25.40 8.93 -56.84
CA ASN A 253 26.35 7.98 -57.41
C ASN A 253 26.64 8.32 -58.88
N LYS A 254 27.83 8.88 -59.14
CA LYS A 254 28.34 9.18 -60.50
C LYS A 254 29.21 8.06 -61.07
N THR A 255 29.32 6.92 -60.39
CA THR A 255 30.10 5.79 -60.88
C THR A 255 29.26 4.88 -61.76
N SER A 256 29.93 4.05 -62.55
CA SER A 256 29.31 3.04 -63.41
C SER A 256 28.81 1.80 -62.66
N ILE A 257 29.03 1.72 -61.33
CA ILE A 257 28.59 0.62 -60.48
C ILE A 257 27.66 1.15 -59.37
N PRO A 258 26.70 0.35 -58.86
CA PRO A 258 25.92 0.74 -57.68
C PRO A 258 26.82 1.06 -56.48
N GLN A 259 26.43 2.03 -55.66
CA GLN A 259 27.13 2.40 -54.43
C GLN A 259 26.21 2.22 -53.22
N GLN A 260 26.72 1.59 -52.17
CA GLN A 260 26.00 1.50 -50.89
C GLN A 260 26.43 2.64 -49.97
N TYR A 261 25.45 3.34 -49.40
CA TYR A 261 25.69 4.32 -48.35
C TYR A 261 25.28 3.72 -47.00
N VAL A 262 25.97 4.10 -45.93
CA VAL A 262 25.58 3.85 -44.55
C VAL A 262 25.31 5.19 -43.91
N ILE A 263 24.07 5.42 -43.49
CA ILE A 263 23.61 6.67 -42.89
C ILE A 263 23.23 6.37 -41.44
N ASP A 264 23.97 6.94 -40.50
CA ASP A 264 23.73 6.85 -39.07
C ASP A 264 23.29 8.21 -38.54
N ILE A 265 22.12 8.28 -37.90
CA ILE A 265 21.55 9.50 -37.32
C ILE A 265 21.26 9.23 -35.85
N ASN A 266 21.83 10.05 -34.96
CA ASN A 266 21.57 10.02 -33.52
C ASN A 266 21.15 11.41 -33.06
N TYR A 267 20.08 11.53 -32.29
CA TYR A 267 19.62 12.80 -31.72
C TYR A 267 18.79 12.55 -30.47
N LYS A 268 18.49 13.61 -29.74
CA LYS A 268 17.52 13.58 -28.65
C LYS A 268 16.22 14.24 -29.08
N THR A 269 15.13 13.53 -28.87
CA THR A 269 13.79 14.11 -28.86
C THR A 269 13.49 14.68 -27.47
N SER A 270 12.60 15.66 -27.40
CA SER A 270 12.11 16.19 -26.13
C SER A 270 10.61 16.00 -26.01
N THR A 271 10.18 15.54 -24.84
CA THR A 271 8.78 15.55 -24.40
C THR A 271 8.65 16.62 -23.33
N ASN A 272 7.98 17.71 -23.67
CA ASN A 272 7.70 18.78 -22.72
C ASN A 272 6.34 18.51 -22.10
N TRP A 273 6.22 18.64 -20.80
CA TRP A 273 4.97 18.40 -20.11
C TRP A 273 4.70 19.47 -19.07
N SER A 274 3.42 19.66 -18.78
CA SER A 274 2.96 20.52 -17.73
C SER A 274 1.71 19.96 -17.10
N GLN A 275 1.40 20.45 -15.91
CA GLN A 275 0.14 20.15 -15.27
C GLN A 275 -0.39 21.35 -14.50
N SER A 276 -1.71 21.35 -14.29
CA SER A 276 -2.38 22.27 -13.38
C SER A 276 -3.20 21.48 -12.38
N ASN A 277 -3.31 21.99 -11.16
CA ASN A 277 -4.09 21.37 -10.09
C ASN A 277 -5.35 22.20 -9.81
N ASN A 278 -6.48 21.54 -9.53
CA ASN A 278 -7.73 22.24 -9.23
C ASN A 278 -7.66 23.00 -7.89
N TYR A 279 -6.90 22.47 -6.93
CA TYR A 279 -6.73 23.03 -5.60
C TYR A 279 -5.29 22.90 -5.10
N GLY A 280 -4.90 23.81 -4.19
CA GLY A 280 -3.57 23.83 -3.57
C GLY A 280 -3.27 22.66 -2.61
N PHE A 281 -4.24 21.77 -2.32
CA PHE A 281 -3.95 20.54 -1.56
C PHE A 281 -2.87 19.68 -2.22
N SER A 282 -2.84 19.67 -3.56
CA SER A 282 -1.81 19.02 -4.37
C SER A 282 -0.37 19.37 -3.97
N GLU A 283 -0.12 20.59 -3.48
CA GLU A 283 1.19 21.06 -3.02
C GLU A 283 1.65 20.35 -1.74
N SER A 284 0.75 19.68 -1.01
CA SER A 284 1.09 18.91 0.20
C SER A 284 1.24 17.41 -0.06
N VAL A 285 1.08 16.95 -1.31
CA VAL A 285 1.08 15.53 -1.66
C VAL A 285 2.46 15.09 -2.14
N ALA A 286 3.09 14.19 -1.41
CA ALA A 286 4.40 13.65 -1.77
C ALA A 286 4.28 12.54 -2.83
N VAL A 287 5.22 12.54 -3.79
CA VAL A 287 5.44 11.45 -4.73
C VAL A 287 6.61 10.59 -4.22
N SER A 288 6.30 9.46 -3.60
CA SER A 288 7.27 8.61 -2.89
C SER A 288 8.17 7.80 -3.83
N THR A 289 7.68 7.47 -5.02
CA THR A 289 8.40 6.73 -6.06
C THR A 289 8.21 7.41 -7.41
N ALA A 290 9.16 7.26 -8.33
CA ALA A 290 8.98 7.77 -9.69
C ALA A 290 7.66 7.27 -10.30
N PHE A 291 6.82 8.20 -10.74
CA PHE A 291 5.52 7.94 -11.31
C PHE A 291 5.60 8.07 -12.83
N LYS A 292 5.15 7.06 -13.58
CA LYS A 292 5.00 7.14 -15.04
C LYS A 292 3.53 7.40 -15.36
N SER A 293 3.24 8.47 -16.11
CA SER A 293 1.89 8.77 -16.56
C SER A 293 1.37 7.68 -17.54
N PRO A 294 0.04 7.51 -17.67
CA PRO A 294 -0.53 6.56 -18.62
C PRO A 294 -0.08 6.86 -20.04
N GLU A 295 0.15 5.79 -20.81
CA GLU A 295 0.43 5.92 -22.24
C GLU A 295 -0.83 6.33 -22.99
N VAL A 296 -0.84 7.57 -23.46
CA VAL A 296 -1.97 8.14 -24.20
C VAL A 296 -1.58 8.32 -25.65
N THR A 297 -2.41 7.77 -26.54
CA THR A 297 -2.20 7.82 -27.98
C THR A 297 -2.43 9.25 -28.49
N GLY A 298 -1.37 9.90 -28.96
CA GLY A 298 -1.42 11.23 -29.58
C GLY A 298 -1.90 11.21 -31.05
N GLY A 299 -2.64 10.16 -31.44
CA GLY A 299 -2.96 9.79 -32.82
C GLY A 299 -2.48 8.37 -33.17
N VAL A 300 -2.85 7.83 -34.34
CA VAL A 300 -2.77 6.40 -34.71
C VAL A 300 -1.43 5.66 -34.51
N ASP A 301 -0.29 6.34 -34.39
CA ASP A 301 1.04 5.67 -34.46
C ASP A 301 1.96 5.85 -33.23
N LYS A 302 1.60 6.69 -32.24
CA LYS A 302 2.52 6.98 -31.10
C LYS A 302 1.81 7.27 -29.77
N SER A 303 2.27 6.62 -28.70
CA SER A 303 1.89 6.94 -27.32
C SER A 303 2.86 7.94 -26.68
N ILE A 304 2.32 8.85 -25.86
CA ILE A 304 3.09 9.80 -25.05
C ILE A 304 2.92 9.41 -23.58
N SER A 305 4.02 9.37 -22.84
CA SER A 305 4.08 9.14 -21.39
C SER A 305 5.26 9.89 -20.80
N VAL A 306 5.15 10.30 -19.54
CA VAL A 306 6.17 11.10 -18.83
C VAL A 306 6.49 10.45 -17.50
N THR A 307 7.76 10.48 -17.09
CA THR A 307 8.20 10.03 -15.76
C THR A 307 8.45 11.21 -14.81
N ILE A 308 7.65 11.29 -13.75
CA ILE A 308 7.79 12.29 -12.69
C ILE A 308 8.60 11.66 -11.55
N GLY A 309 9.77 12.24 -11.24
CA GLY A 309 10.68 11.70 -10.22
C GLY A 309 10.14 11.76 -8.79
N SER A 310 10.63 10.85 -7.92
CA SER A 310 10.37 10.90 -6.49
C SER A 310 11.03 12.13 -5.87
N THR A 311 10.40 12.76 -4.86
CA THR A 311 10.81 13.97 -4.09
C THR A 311 10.20 15.31 -4.51
N GLN A 312 9.40 15.36 -5.58
CA GLN A 312 8.58 16.54 -5.84
C GLN A 312 7.23 16.40 -5.14
N GLU A 313 6.84 17.40 -4.34
CA GLU A 313 5.44 17.59 -3.95
C GLU A 313 4.64 17.78 -5.24
N TRP A 314 3.60 16.99 -5.46
CA TRP A 314 2.89 16.91 -6.74
C TRP A 314 2.49 18.29 -7.27
N GLY A 315 1.92 19.15 -6.42
CA GLY A 315 1.49 20.50 -6.81
C GLY A 315 2.62 21.45 -7.24
N THR A 316 3.86 21.18 -6.83
CA THR A 316 5.04 22.00 -7.17
C THR A 316 5.64 21.64 -8.53
N ALA A 317 5.40 20.41 -8.99
CA ALA A 317 5.80 19.93 -10.31
C ALA A 317 4.84 20.50 -11.38
N SER A 318 5.04 21.76 -11.78
CA SER A 318 4.20 22.43 -12.79
C SER A 318 4.55 22.05 -14.23
N GLY A 319 5.69 21.37 -14.43
CA GLY A 319 6.12 20.85 -15.72
C GLY A 319 7.59 20.48 -15.75
N GLY A 320 8.03 19.96 -16.88
CA GLY A 320 9.41 19.59 -17.12
C GLY A 320 9.64 19.13 -18.56
N ASP A 321 10.90 18.86 -18.86
CA ASP A 321 11.32 18.35 -20.17
C ASP A 321 12.02 17.00 -19.96
N GLU A 322 11.52 15.95 -20.60
CA GLU A 322 12.21 14.67 -20.73
C GLU A 322 12.89 14.59 -22.09
N SER A 323 14.07 13.98 -22.15
CA SER A 323 14.76 13.76 -23.42
C SER A 323 15.04 12.29 -23.66
N ASN A 324 14.69 11.80 -24.84
CA ASN A 324 14.92 10.42 -25.27
C ASN A 324 15.92 10.39 -26.41
N THR A 325 16.92 9.50 -26.33
CA THR A 325 17.89 9.33 -27.42
C THR A 325 17.30 8.42 -28.48
N VAL A 326 17.33 8.87 -29.73
CA VAL A 326 16.89 8.12 -30.91
C VAL A 326 18.09 7.87 -31.79
N SER A 327 18.23 6.62 -32.23
CA SER A 327 19.28 6.15 -33.14
C SER A 327 18.63 5.50 -34.35
N MET A 328 18.95 5.97 -35.54
CA MET A 328 18.47 5.45 -36.82
C MET A 328 19.67 5.08 -37.70
N GLN A 329 19.60 3.93 -38.37
CA GLN A 329 20.56 3.52 -39.38
C GLN A 329 19.82 3.13 -40.65
N ALA A 330 20.33 3.57 -41.81
CA ALA A 330 19.86 3.09 -43.11
C ALA A 330 21.02 2.79 -44.06
N ARG A 331 20.79 1.84 -44.96
CA ARG A 331 21.81 1.34 -45.90
C ARG A 331 21.34 1.37 -47.37
N PRO A 332 20.97 2.54 -47.92
CA PRO A 332 20.44 2.61 -49.29
C PRO A 332 21.51 2.26 -50.33
N VAL A 333 21.10 1.56 -51.38
CA VAL A 333 21.91 1.30 -52.57
C VAL A 333 21.51 2.30 -53.65
N VAL A 334 22.42 3.18 -54.03
CA VAL A 334 22.22 4.18 -55.08
C VAL A 334 22.70 3.57 -56.41
N PRO A 335 21.82 3.37 -57.41
CA PRO A 335 22.20 2.82 -58.71
C PRO A 335 23.30 3.64 -59.41
N ALA A 336 24.00 3.02 -60.35
CA ALA A 336 25.00 3.70 -61.18
C ALA A 336 24.41 4.92 -61.90
N ASN A 337 25.18 6.01 -61.97
CA ASN A 337 24.77 7.27 -62.61
C ASN A 337 23.36 7.74 -62.20
N SER A 338 23.06 7.70 -60.90
CA SER A 338 21.75 8.09 -60.36
C SER A 338 21.86 8.79 -59.01
N ALA A 339 20.73 9.27 -58.50
CA ALA A 339 20.64 9.88 -57.18
C ALA A 339 19.41 9.38 -56.41
N LEU A 340 19.55 9.28 -55.09
CA LEU A 340 18.46 8.99 -54.15
C LEU A 340 18.30 10.17 -53.19
N LYS A 341 17.08 10.70 -53.08
CA LYS A 341 16.70 11.56 -51.97
C LYS A 341 16.51 10.71 -50.72
N VAL A 342 17.12 11.15 -49.62
CA VAL A 342 16.95 10.62 -48.29
C VAL A 342 16.02 11.57 -47.55
N LEU A 343 14.88 11.04 -47.13
CA LEU A 343 13.80 11.80 -46.54
C LEU A 343 13.52 11.31 -45.12
N LEU A 344 13.32 12.25 -44.19
CA LEU A 344 12.93 11.96 -42.82
C LEU A 344 11.89 12.97 -42.36
N ASN A 345 10.70 12.50 -42.02
CA ASN A 345 9.63 13.34 -41.51
C ASN A 345 9.80 13.57 -40.01
N VAL A 346 9.70 14.82 -39.58
CA VAL A 346 9.65 15.25 -38.18
C VAL A 346 8.20 15.62 -37.86
N TYR A 347 7.65 15.00 -36.84
CA TYR A 347 6.29 15.17 -36.37
C TYR A 347 6.25 15.79 -34.98
N ARG A 348 5.13 16.41 -34.66
CA ARG A 348 4.73 16.83 -33.33
C ARG A 348 3.35 16.28 -33.03
N ALA A 349 3.15 15.87 -31.79
CA ALA A 349 1.84 15.54 -31.27
C ALA A 349 1.74 16.09 -29.84
N ASP A 350 0.57 16.64 -29.51
CA ASP A 350 0.24 17.06 -28.16
C ASP A 350 -0.99 16.32 -27.66
N ILE A 351 -1.03 16.14 -26.35
CA ILE A 351 -2.13 15.53 -25.62
C ILE A 351 -2.48 16.40 -24.42
N SER A 352 -3.77 16.47 -24.12
CA SER A 352 -4.27 17.02 -22.88
C SER A 352 -5.42 16.19 -22.35
N TYR A 353 -5.46 15.97 -21.05
CA TYR A 353 -6.56 15.27 -20.41
C TYR A 353 -6.72 15.68 -18.94
N PRO A 354 -7.95 15.65 -18.41
CA PRO A 354 -8.18 15.73 -16.97
C PRO A 354 -7.70 14.44 -16.31
N TYR A 355 -7.04 14.57 -15.17
CA TYR A 355 -6.62 13.43 -14.36
C TYR A 355 -7.26 13.47 -12.97
N VAL A 356 -7.34 12.29 -12.35
CA VAL A 356 -7.62 12.12 -10.93
C VAL A 356 -6.72 11.02 -10.36
N PHE A 357 -6.29 11.21 -9.13
CA PHE A 357 -5.71 10.15 -8.31
C PHE A 357 -6.08 10.37 -6.83
N ASP A 358 -5.81 9.38 -6.01
CA ASP A 358 -5.97 9.42 -4.57
C ASP A 358 -4.63 9.60 -3.86
N ALA A 359 -4.59 10.43 -2.83
CA ALA A 359 -3.49 10.52 -1.89
C ALA A 359 -3.85 9.81 -0.59
N ASP A 360 -3.03 8.86 -0.16
CA ASP A 360 -3.12 8.22 1.14
C ASP A 360 -2.86 9.25 2.25
N VAL A 361 -3.78 9.36 3.20
CA VAL A 361 -3.74 10.30 4.31
C VAL A 361 -3.30 9.57 5.58
N SER A 362 -2.20 10.03 6.17
CA SER A 362 -1.74 9.60 7.49
C SER A 362 -1.70 10.78 8.46
N TYR A 363 -1.92 10.51 9.74
CA TYR A 363 -1.94 11.54 10.79
C TYR A 363 -1.69 10.91 12.16
N ASP A 364 -1.40 11.75 13.16
CA ASP A 364 -1.35 11.32 14.55
C ASP A 364 -2.69 11.62 15.22
N LEU A 365 -3.28 10.60 15.86
CA LEU A 365 -4.53 10.66 16.62
C LEU A 365 -4.22 10.57 18.12
N GLY A 366 -4.35 11.70 18.79
CA GLY A 366 -4.20 11.85 20.24
C GLY A 366 -5.52 11.72 20.99
N PHE A 367 -5.49 11.03 22.13
CA PHE A 367 -6.57 10.96 23.10
C PHE A 367 -6.13 11.63 24.39
N ASN A 368 -6.87 12.64 24.83
CA ASN A 368 -6.59 13.38 26.07
C ASN A 368 -7.85 13.51 26.93
N GLY A 369 -7.77 13.05 28.16
CA GLY A 369 -8.86 13.13 29.13
C GLY A 369 -8.55 12.33 30.39
N PHE A 370 -9.46 12.35 31.35
CA PHE A 370 -9.30 11.55 32.56
C PHE A 370 -9.90 10.15 32.39
N MET A 371 -9.28 9.17 33.05
CA MET A 371 -9.72 7.78 33.01
C MET A 371 -10.87 7.52 33.99
N ARG A 372 -11.85 6.72 33.59
CA ARG A 372 -12.95 6.29 34.48
C ARG A 372 -12.42 5.49 35.68
N TRP A 373 -13.09 5.64 36.82
CA TRP A 373 -12.75 4.95 38.07
C TRP A 373 -12.89 3.44 37.93
N GLY A 374 -11.78 2.69 38.01
CA GLY A 374 -11.79 1.21 37.98
C GLY A 374 -12.32 0.57 36.69
N GLY A 375 -12.66 1.38 35.69
CA GLY A 375 -13.25 0.98 34.41
C GLY A 375 -12.45 1.56 33.24
N ASN A 376 -11.16 1.28 33.21
CA ASN A 376 -10.26 1.75 32.17
C ASN A 376 -9.22 0.69 31.76
N GLY A 377 -8.73 0.81 30.54
CA GLY A 377 -7.82 -0.14 29.91
C GLY A 377 -6.33 0.14 30.13
N LEU A 378 -5.94 0.95 31.13
CA LEU A 378 -4.53 1.04 31.49
C LEU A 378 -4.10 -0.22 32.25
N LEU A 379 -2.87 -0.68 32.06
CA LEU A 379 -2.34 -1.90 32.71
C LEU A 379 -2.45 -1.87 34.24
N THR A 380 -2.33 -0.70 34.87
CA THR A 380 -2.42 -0.55 36.33
C THR A 380 -3.85 -0.41 36.85
N HIS A 381 -4.84 -0.29 35.95
CA HIS A 381 -6.26 -0.08 36.25
C HIS A 381 -6.52 0.92 37.39
N PRO A 382 -6.01 2.17 37.31
CA PRO A 382 -6.11 3.16 38.37
C PRO A 382 -7.56 3.47 38.78
N LYS A 383 -7.71 3.81 40.05
CA LYS A 383 -8.99 4.19 40.70
C LYS A 383 -8.98 5.62 41.23
N ASP A 384 -7.98 6.42 40.87
CA ASP A 384 -7.81 7.82 41.22
C ASP A 384 -8.17 8.77 40.06
N ARG A 385 -8.65 8.23 38.93
CA ARG A 385 -9.10 8.97 37.74
C ARG A 385 -8.02 9.92 37.17
N PRO A 386 -6.83 9.39 36.84
CA PRO A 386 -5.73 10.21 36.34
C PRO A 386 -6.08 10.79 34.97
N THR A 387 -5.55 11.98 34.68
CA THR A 387 -5.55 12.56 33.33
C THR A 387 -4.43 11.91 32.52
N VAL A 388 -4.77 11.35 31.37
CA VAL A 388 -3.83 10.63 30.50
C VAL A 388 -3.90 11.19 29.10
N SER A 389 -2.73 11.33 28.48
CA SER A 389 -2.61 11.66 27.06
C SER A 389 -1.87 10.53 26.36
N SER A 390 -2.41 10.05 25.25
CA SER A 390 -1.78 9.04 24.39
C SER A 390 -1.96 9.44 22.93
N THR A 391 -1.02 9.02 22.07
CA THR A 391 -1.06 9.36 20.63
C THR A 391 -0.69 8.15 19.81
N PHE A 392 -1.47 7.87 18.77
CA PHE A 392 -1.26 6.77 17.84
C PHE A 392 -1.11 7.31 16.42
N SER A 393 -0.27 6.68 15.62
CA SER A 393 -0.10 7.03 14.22
C SER A 393 -1.05 6.21 13.36
N ILE A 394 -1.86 6.90 12.56
CA ILE A 394 -2.88 6.31 11.69
C ILE A 394 -2.41 6.39 10.25
N GLY A 395 -2.51 5.27 9.51
CA GLY A 395 -2.08 5.18 8.11
C GLY A 395 -0.56 5.06 7.90
N ARG A 396 0.22 4.98 8.98
CA ARG A 396 1.68 4.76 8.94
C ARG A 396 2.16 4.05 10.20
N PHE A 397 3.24 3.28 10.08
CA PHE A 397 3.94 2.75 11.24
C PHE A 397 4.93 3.78 11.79
N SER A 398 4.93 4.01 13.11
CA SER A 398 5.82 5.00 13.76
C SER A 398 6.34 4.52 15.12
N GLY A 399 6.40 3.20 15.30
CA GLY A 399 6.79 2.55 16.55
C GLY A 399 5.69 1.68 17.14
N GLU A 400 6.11 0.68 17.92
CA GLU A 400 5.24 -0.30 18.57
C GLU A 400 4.24 0.35 19.54
N ASP A 401 4.68 1.36 20.29
CA ASP A 401 3.88 2.11 21.27
C ASP A 401 2.85 3.06 20.62
N LYS A 402 3.01 3.36 19.32
CA LYS A 402 2.12 4.24 18.56
C LYS A 402 1.25 3.52 17.53
N SER A 403 1.42 2.21 17.34
CA SER A 403 0.61 1.42 16.41
C SER A 403 -0.47 0.65 17.16
N LEU A 404 -1.74 0.95 16.84
CA LEU A 404 -2.89 0.23 17.38
C LEU A 404 -2.90 -1.22 16.90
N GLU A 405 -2.59 -1.46 15.63
CA GLU A 405 -2.47 -2.80 15.04
C GLU A 405 -1.42 -3.63 15.77
N PHE A 406 -0.20 -3.10 15.92
CA PHE A 406 0.88 -3.82 16.57
C PHE A 406 0.52 -4.21 18.00
N GLN A 407 -0.02 -3.26 18.78
CA GLN A 407 -0.39 -3.54 20.16
C GLN A 407 -1.54 -4.54 20.28
N TRP A 408 -2.49 -4.50 19.35
CA TRP A 408 -3.59 -5.46 19.31
C TRP A 408 -3.09 -6.87 18.97
N ASP A 409 -2.29 -6.99 17.92
CA ASP A 409 -1.81 -8.29 17.39
C ASP A 409 -0.86 -9.00 18.37
N HIS A 410 -0.18 -8.25 19.24
CA HIS A 410 0.77 -8.78 20.20
C HIS A 410 0.31 -8.69 21.66
N ARG A 411 -1.00 -8.50 21.89
CA ARG A 411 -1.58 -8.45 23.25
C ARG A 411 -1.46 -9.77 24.01
N ASP A 412 -1.07 -10.85 23.33
CA ASP A 412 -0.78 -12.16 23.92
C ASP A 412 0.66 -12.28 24.47
N ILE A 413 1.46 -11.22 24.40
CA ILE A 413 2.83 -11.17 24.94
C ILE A 413 2.87 -10.25 26.17
N PRO A 414 2.84 -10.82 27.40
CA PRO A 414 2.93 -10.02 28.62
C PRO A 414 4.20 -9.17 28.67
N GLY A 415 4.06 -7.89 29.05
CA GLY A 415 5.17 -6.95 29.21
C GLY A 415 5.62 -6.24 27.93
N LEU A 416 5.12 -6.63 26.75
CA LEU A 416 5.40 -5.93 25.50
C LEU A 416 4.68 -4.57 25.46
N ASN A 417 3.35 -4.58 25.63
CA ASN A 417 2.61 -3.34 25.84
C ASN A 417 2.86 -2.84 27.27
N LYS A 418 3.23 -1.56 27.39
CA LYS A 418 3.57 -0.91 28.67
C LYS A 418 2.51 0.10 29.13
N THR A 419 1.44 0.28 28.37
CA THR A 419 0.41 1.28 28.68
C THR A 419 -0.98 0.67 28.70
N TRP A 420 -1.37 0.00 27.62
CA TRP A 420 -2.75 -0.44 27.41
C TRP A 420 -2.90 -1.95 27.58
N ASP A 421 -3.90 -2.35 28.36
CA ASP A 421 -4.36 -3.74 28.46
C ASP A 421 -5.48 -3.98 27.42
N TRP A 422 -5.07 -4.34 26.21
CA TRP A 422 -6.02 -4.65 25.13
C TRP A 422 -6.87 -5.89 25.40
N ASN A 423 -6.41 -6.83 26.23
CA ASN A 423 -7.21 -7.98 26.65
C ASN A 423 -8.34 -7.55 27.59
N TRP A 424 -8.05 -6.63 28.52
CA TRP A 424 -9.08 -6.01 29.36
C TRP A 424 -10.07 -5.21 28.53
N ILE A 425 -9.60 -4.41 27.57
CA ILE A 425 -10.45 -3.62 26.68
C ILE A 425 -11.37 -4.56 25.88
N ALA A 426 -10.85 -5.62 25.28
CA ALA A 426 -11.63 -6.63 24.56
C ALA A 426 -12.64 -7.36 25.46
N LYS A 427 -12.27 -7.71 26.70
CA LYS A 427 -13.17 -8.37 27.65
C LYS A 427 -14.37 -7.50 28.02
N ASN A 428 -14.13 -6.22 28.32
CA ASN A 428 -15.15 -5.32 28.85
C ASN A 428 -15.95 -4.61 27.76
N GLY A 429 -15.30 -4.28 26.64
CA GLY A 429 -15.93 -3.66 25.48
C GLY A 429 -16.53 -4.66 24.48
N GLY A 430 -16.19 -5.94 24.59
CA GLY A 430 -16.54 -6.99 23.62
C GLY A 430 -15.45 -7.17 22.56
N SER A 431 -14.93 -8.40 22.42
CA SER A 431 -13.80 -8.68 21.52
C SER A 431 -14.12 -8.39 20.05
N TYR A 432 -15.37 -8.61 19.62
CA TYR A 432 -15.82 -8.22 18.29
C TYR A 432 -15.89 -6.69 18.14
N ASP A 433 -16.53 -6.00 19.08
CA ASP A 433 -16.73 -4.55 19.02
C ASP A 433 -15.39 -3.80 19.04
N THR A 434 -14.41 -4.27 19.83
CA THR A 434 -13.08 -3.67 19.87
C THR A 434 -12.41 -3.76 18.51
N ARG A 435 -12.46 -4.94 17.87
CA ARG A 435 -11.90 -5.16 16.52
C ARG A 435 -12.66 -4.35 15.46
N TYR A 436 -13.97 -4.21 15.61
CA TYR A 436 -14.79 -3.39 14.72
C TYR A 436 -14.40 -1.91 14.79
N TRP A 437 -14.30 -1.33 15.99
CA TRP A 437 -13.97 0.09 16.16
C TRP A 437 -12.51 0.40 15.84
N LEU A 438 -11.57 -0.48 16.22
CA LEU A 438 -10.18 -0.40 15.75
C LEU A 438 -10.14 -0.37 14.22
N GLY A 439 -10.84 -1.29 13.57
CA GLY A 439 -10.90 -1.37 12.11
C GLY A 439 -11.47 -0.11 11.47
N LYS A 440 -12.53 0.47 12.05
CA LYS A 440 -13.10 1.74 11.57
C LYS A 440 -12.12 2.92 11.70
N VAL A 441 -11.41 3.01 12.83
CA VAL A 441 -10.38 4.04 13.05
C VAL A 441 -9.25 3.89 12.04
N LEU A 442 -8.78 2.66 11.84
CA LEU A 442 -7.63 2.31 10.99
C LEU A 442 -7.96 2.17 9.50
N ALA A 443 -9.23 2.26 9.12
CA ALA A 443 -9.64 2.18 7.71
C ALA A 443 -8.83 3.20 6.87
N PRO A 444 -8.32 2.82 5.68
CA PRO A 444 -7.52 3.73 4.87
C PRO A 444 -8.27 5.03 4.57
N LYS A 445 -7.57 6.16 4.64
CA LYS A 445 -8.15 7.48 4.34
C LYS A 445 -7.50 7.99 3.05
N LYS A 446 -8.31 8.32 2.05
CA LYS A 446 -7.84 8.71 0.71
C LYS A 446 -8.42 10.06 0.31
N ALA A 447 -7.56 11.03 0.01
CA ALA A 447 -7.97 12.35 -0.45
C ALA A 447 -7.79 12.47 -1.97
N ARG A 448 -8.84 12.90 -2.68
CA ARG A 448 -8.78 13.03 -4.14
C ARG A 448 -7.96 14.24 -4.56
N VAL A 449 -7.17 14.07 -5.61
CA VAL A 449 -6.42 15.12 -6.30
C VAL A 449 -6.83 15.09 -7.77
N LYS A 450 -7.21 16.25 -8.30
CA LYS A 450 -7.56 16.42 -9.71
C LYS A 450 -6.82 17.58 -10.34
N GLY A 451 -6.69 17.49 -11.65
CA GLY A 451 -6.07 18.54 -12.44
C GLY A 451 -6.16 18.26 -13.92
N MET A 452 -5.41 19.06 -14.69
CA MET A 452 -5.20 18.87 -16.11
C MET A 452 -3.76 18.52 -16.36
N PHE A 453 -3.53 17.52 -17.20
CA PHE A 453 -2.21 17.16 -17.70
C PHE A 453 -2.09 17.61 -19.15
N TYR A 454 -0.90 18.07 -19.53
CA TYR A 454 -0.53 18.42 -20.89
C TYR A 454 0.86 17.84 -21.20
N ALA A 455 1.01 17.26 -22.38
CA ALA A 455 2.33 16.89 -22.89
C ALA A 455 2.41 17.13 -24.40
N GLU A 456 3.54 17.64 -24.84
CA GLU A 456 3.92 17.79 -26.24
C GLU A 456 5.16 16.93 -26.49
N ASP A 457 5.08 16.06 -27.49
CA ASP A 457 6.19 15.23 -27.92
C ASP A 457 6.59 15.54 -29.36
N GLN A 458 7.90 15.55 -29.61
CA GLN A 458 8.48 15.71 -30.95
C GLN A 458 9.20 14.44 -31.34
N TYR A 459 8.96 13.94 -32.55
CA TYR A 459 9.50 12.65 -32.99
C TYR A 459 9.65 12.58 -34.49
N THR A 460 10.30 11.52 -34.97
CA THR A 460 10.49 11.31 -36.40
C THR A 460 9.76 10.06 -36.88
N GLY A 461 9.44 10.02 -38.16
CA GLY A 461 9.04 8.79 -38.84
C GLY A 461 10.25 7.92 -39.19
N GLU A 462 10.03 6.96 -40.09
CA GLU A 462 11.10 6.16 -40.69
C GLU A 462 11.85 6.95 -41.76
N LEU A 463 13.09 6.53 -42.05
CA LEU A 463 13.83 6.99 -43.22
C LEU A 463 13.24 6.38 -44.48
N TYR A 464 12.96 7.20 -45.48
CA TYR A 464 12.48 6.72 -46.78
C TYR A 464 13.25 7.36 -47.93
N PHE A 465 13.22 6.69 -49.08
CA PHE A 465 14.09 6.98 -50.22
C PHE A 465 13.30 7.15 -51.50
N GLU A 466 13.62 8.19 -52.27
CA GLU A 466 13.00 8.48 -53.56
C GLU A 466 14.08 8.65 -54.63
N GLN A 467 13.89 8.03 -55.79
CA GLN A 467 14.78 8.27 -56.93
C GLN A 467 14.59 9.69 -57.47
N THR A 468 15.71 10.33 -57.81
CA THR A 468 15.73 11.68 -58.37
C THR A 468 16.76 11.80 -59.48
N SER A 469 16.61 12.81 -60.33
CA SER A 469 17.66 13.20 -61.29
C SER A 469 18.91 13.69 -60.57
N ILE A 470 20.08 13.48 -61.19
CA ILE A 470 21.37 13.94 -60.65
C ILE A 470 21.34 15.48 -60.54
N PRO A 471 21.50 16.05 -59.34
CA PRO A 471 21.56 17.51 -59.15
C PRO A 471 22.76 18.14 -59.88
N GLN A 472 22.65 19.41 -60.29
CA GLN A 472 23.74 20.16 -60.94
C GLN A 472 24.90 20.51 -59.98
N GLU A 473 24.65 20.57 -58.67
CA GLU A 473 25.66 20.87 -57.65
C GLU A 473 26.26 19.60 -57.03
N GLU A 474 27.56 19.63 -56.71
CA GLU A 474 28.27 18.52 -56.08
C GLU A 474 27.91 18.38 -54.59
N GLY A 475 27.21 17.30 -54.24
CA GLY A 475 27.08 16.83 -52.86
C GLY A 475 28.17 15.83 -52.50
N SER A 476 29.08 16.18 -51.57
CA SER A 476 29.97 15.22 -50.90
C SER A 476 29.28 14.57 -49.69
N GLU A 477 29.81 13.46 -49.15
CA GLU A 477 29.29 12.85 -47.90
C GLU A 477 29.27 13.86 -46.75
N VAL A 478 30.32 14.69 -46.66
CA VAL A 478 30.43 15.78 -45.68
C VAL A 478 29.34 16.85 -45.88
N SER A 479 28.96 17.13 -47.13
CA SER A 479 27.84 18.04 -47.43
C SER A 479 26.50 17.44 -47.01
N MET A 480 26.31 16.14 -47.26
CA MET A 480 25.11 15.40 -46.86
C MET A 480 24.97 15.34 -45.33
N GLU A 481 26.04 15.02 -44.61
CA GLU A 481 26.09 15.00 -43.13
C GLU A 481 25.70 16.37 -42.55
N LYS A 482 26.35 17.44 -43.03
CA LYS A 482 26.08 18.81 -42.55
C LYS A 482 24.64 19.24 -42.85
N ASN A 483 24.11 18.89 -44.02
CA ASN A 483 22.76 19.26 -44.41
C ASN A 483 21.69 18.56 -43.54
N ILE A 484 21.80 17.24 -43.37
CA ILE A 484 20.89 16.48 -42.50
C ILE A 484 20.97 16.99 -41.07
N LYS A 485 22.19 17.18 -40.54
CA LYS A 485 22.39 17.69 -39.19
C LYS A 485 21.71 19.04 -38.99
N ARG A 486 21.97 19.99 -39.89
CA ARG A 486 21.40 21.35 -39.81
C ARG A 486 19.88 21.33 -39.84
N GLN A 487 19.27 20.61 -40.77
CA GLN A 487 17.80 20.56 -40.87
C GLN A 487 17.14 19.92 -39.65
N LEU A 488 17.79 18.93 -39.01
CA LEU A 488 17.30 18.32 -37.76
C LEU A 488 17.41 19.30 -36.58
N GLU A 489 18.51 20.05 -36.48
CA GLU A 489 18.69 21.10 -35.48
C GLU A 489 17.69 22.25 -35.69
N ASP A 490 17.48 22.68 -36.94
CA ASP A 490 16.48 23.69 -37.32
C ASP A 490 15.03 23.22 -37.02
N ALA A 491 14.79 21.90 -37.02
CA ALA A 491 13.51 21.30 -36.62
C ALA A 491 13.33 21.17 -35.09
N GLY A 492 14.31 21.58 -34.29
CA GLY A 492 14.25 21.60 -32.82
C GLY A 492 14.81 20.38 -32.11
N LEU A 493 15.42 19.42 -32.85
CA LEU A 493 16.06 18.24 -32.25
C LEU A 493 17.42 18.59 -31.65
N LYS A 494 17.74 17.99 -30.50
CA LYS A 494 18.96 18.31 -29.74
C LYS A 494 20.02 17.21 -29.91
N ASP A 495 21.27 17.53 -29.62
CA ASP A 495 22.41 16.59 -29.64
C ASP A 495 22.57 15.79 -30.95
N VAL A 496 22.26 16.42 -32.10
CA VAL A 496 22.24 15.76 -33.40
C VAL A 496 23.67 15.37 -33.85
N LYS A 497 23.84 14.09 -34.16
CA LYS A 497 25.04 13.49 -34.76
C LYS A 497 24.64 12.70 -35.99
N VAL A 498 25.26 13.02 -37.12
CA VAL A 498 25.04 12.35 -38.40
C VAL A 498 26.37 11.81 -38.91
N SER A 499 26.40 10.57 -39.39
CA SER A 499 27.51 10.01 -40.15
C SER A 499 27.00 9.41 -41.46
N VAL A 500 27.67 9.71 -42.55
CA VAL A 500 27.41 9.16 -43.88
C VAL A 500 28.71 8.58 -44.40
N LYS A 501 28.71 7.28 -44.70
CA LYS A 501 29.87 6.59 -45.28
C LYS A 501 29.46 5.89 -46.56
N LYS A 502 30.23 6.06 -47.63
CA LYS A 502 30.20 5.09 -48.73
C LYS A 502 30.86 3.80 -48.27
N SER A 503 30.13 2.72 -48.40
CA SER A 503 30.74 1.40 -48.42
C SER A 503 31.07 1.10 -49.87
N ASP A 504 32.34 0.90 -50.17
CA ASP A 504 32.70 0.25 -51.42
C ASP A 504 32.07 -1.13 -51.35
N SER A 505 31.04 -1.35 -52.17
CA SER A 505 30.48 -2.67 -52.37
C SER A 505 31.52 -3.49 -53.15
N ASN A 506 32.56 -3.95 -52.45
CA ASN A 506 33.11 -5.25 -52.78
C ASN A 506 32.03 -6.25 -52.41
N LEU A 507 31.10 -6.44 -53.35
CA LEU A 507 30.33 -7.66 -53.46
C LEU A 507 31.36 -8.79 -53.60
N GLU A 508 31.68 -9.45 -52.48
CA GLU A 508 31.98 -10.88 -52.50
C GLU A 508 30.66 -11.66 -52.40
#